data_AF-A0A8T6FUH5-F1
#
_entry.id   AF-A0A8T6FUH5-F1
#
_cell.length_a   1.000
_cell.length_b   1.000
_cell.length_c   1.000
_cell.angle_alpha   90.00
_cell.angle_beta   90.00
_cell.angle_gamma   90.00
#
_symmetry.space_group_name_H-M   'P 1'
#
loop_
_entity.id
_entity.type
_entity.pdbx_description
1 polymer ?
#
loop_
_entity_poly.entity_id
_entity_poly.type
_entity_poly.pdbx_seq_one_letter_code
_entity_poly.pdbx_strand_id
1 'polypeptide(L)'
;MHGGRERPLPLPTTHAVPSQPANHTHPHPTPPRDRLSTGGRSVAIARLRNLLRRDPEARALRALARGLRQLPTRHRPEDSLQVVVDLAREATGADYAALAVTDKHDTTQGFVTSGLTPIELRGLKTPPQGHGPLSSLRADGRPVRFEDVQDHPRAFGFPPHHPEMRALAGVPIWSQGHVRGSLYVADRREGRSFGEDDERILETLAVHASRVIEEEWY
;
A
#
# COMPACT_ATOMS: atom_id res chain seq x y z
N MET A 1 -49.99 36.99 -40.78
CA MET A 1 -50.40 35.72 -40.14
C MET A 1 -50.27 34.61 -41.17
N HIS A 2 -49.69 33.48 -40.74
CA HIS A 2 -49.02 32.48 -41.57
C HIS A 2 -49.93 31.76 -42.59
N GLY A 3 -49.44 31.69 -43.83
CA GLY A 3 -49.88 30.75 -44.86
C GLY A 3 -48.66 29.97 -45.36
N GLY A 4 -48.84 28.68 -45.65
CA GLY A 4 -47.78 27.83 -46.18
C GLY A 4 -48.32 26.44 -46.50
N ARG A 5 -49.01 26.32 -47.64
CA ARG A 5 -49.44 25.06 -48.25
C ARG A 5 -48.25 24.30 -48.85
N GLU A 6 -48.38 22.98 -48.84
CA GLU A 6 -47.48 21.99 -49.42
C GLU A 6 -47.13 22.24 -50.89
N ARG A 7 -45.91 21.84 -51.28
CA ARG A 7 -45.55 21.52 -52.68
C ARG A 7 -44.74 20.22 -52.74
N PRO A 8 -44.94 19.37 -53.77
CA PRO A 8 -44.38 18.02 -53.82
C PRO A 8 -42.97 17.97 -54.44
N LEU A 9 -42.27 16.87 -54.14
CA LEU A 9 -40.94 16.49 -54.62
C LEU A 9 -40.87 16.31 -56.16
N PRO A 10 -39.78 16.74 -56.81
CA PRO A 10 -39.36 16.23 -58.11
C PRO A 10 -38.21 15.21 -58.01
N LEU A 11 -38.26 14.15 -58.84
CA LEU A 11 -37.14 13.23 -59.17
C LEU A 11 -36.61 13.55 -60.59
N PRO A 12 -35.52 12.92 -61.06
CA PRO A 12 -34.12 13.24 -60.85
C PRO A 12 -33.49 13.85 -62.12
N THR A 13 -32.34 14.51 -62.00
CA THR A 13 -31.52 14.89 -63.17
C THR A 13 -30.08 14.46 -62.95
N THR A 14 -29.61 13.59 -63.85
CA THR A 14 -28.23 13.17 -64.04
C THR A 14 -27.32 14.39 -64.22
N HIS A 15 -26.43 14.64 -63.27
CA HIS A 15 -25.32 15.56 -63.44
C HIS A 15 -24.02 14.78 -63.72
N ALA A 16 -23.43 15.10 -64.86
CA ALA A 16 -22.16 14.58 -65.33
C ALA A 16 -21.01 14.93 -64.37
N VAL A 17 -20.07 14.00 -64.25
CA VAL A 17 -18.83 14.08 -63.48
C VAL A 17 -17.92 15.17 -64.05
N PRO A 18 -17.44 16.14 -63.26
CA PRO A 18 -16.32 16.99 -63.65
C PRO A 18 -14.98 16.31 -63.33
N SER A 19 -14.12 16.22 -64.34
CA SER A 19 -12.75 15.68 -64.27
C SER A 19 -11.90 16.47 -63.26
N GLN A 20 -11.34 15.81 -62.25
CA GLN A 20 -10.35 16.38 -61.34
C GLN A 20 -8.98 16.56 -62.05
N PRO A 21 -8.28 17.69 -61.88
CA PRO A 21 -6.90 17.81 -62.30
C PRO A 21 -5.97 17.02 -61.36
N ALA A 22 -4.91 16.45 -61.93
CA ALA A 22 -3.93 15.60 -61.27
C ALA A 22 -3.31 16.26 -60.02
N ASN A 23 -3.41 15.59 -58.88
CA ASN A 23 -2.82 16.03 -57.62
C ASN A 23 -1.32 15.64 -57.63
N HIS A 24 -0.43 16.63 -57.75
CA HIS A 24 1.01 16.41 -57.63
C HIS A 24 1.37 16.21 -56.15
N THR A 25 1.67 14.96 -55.77
CA THR A 25 2.13 14.62 -54.42
C THR A 25 3.52 15.21 -54.16
N HIS A 26 3.61 16.26 -53.35
CA HIS A 26 4.86 16.63 -52.70
C HIS A 26 5.15 15.66 -51.54
N PRO A 27 6.35 15.05 -51.45
CA PRO A 27 6.68 14.18 -50.33
C PRO A 27 6.83 14.99 -49.04
N HIS A 28 6.01 14.65 -48.04
CA HIS A 28 6.17 15.11 -46.67
C HIS A 28 7.55 14.66 -46.11
N PRO A 29 8.34 15.54 -45.47
CA PRO A 29 9.55 15.11 -44.77
C PRO A 29 9.14 14.23 -43.58
N THR A 30 9.65 13.01 -43.55
CA THR A 30 9.51 12.09 -42.41
C THR A 30 10.32 12.64 -41.24
N PRO A 31 9.75 12.76 -40.02
CA PRO A 31 10.54 13.17 -38.86
C PRO A 31 11.61 12.12 -38.57
N PRO A 32 12.80 12.52 -38.08
CA PRO A 32 13.87 11.58 -37.79
C PRO A 32 13.37 10.58 -36.73
N ARG A 33 13.41 9.29 -37.09
CA ARG A 33 13.21 8.21 -36.13
C ARG A 33 14.39 8.25 -35.17
N ASP A 34 14.17 8.83 -34.00
CA ASP A 34 15.13 8.83 -32.91
C ASP A 34 15.26 7.39 -32.37
N ARG A 35 16.08 6.59 -33.08
CA ARG A 35 16.43 5.25 -32.67
C ARG A 35 17.44 5.40 -31.53
N LEU A 36 16.94 5.45 -30.30
CA LEU A 36 17.76 5.12 -29.14
C LEU A 36 18.51 3.82 -29.46
N SER A 37 19.84 3.90 -29.52
CA SER A 37 20.67 2.73 -29.83
C SER A 37 20.37 1.62 -28.83
N THR A 38 20.59 0.36 -29.22
CA THR A 38 20.41 -0.81 -28.34
C THR A 38 21.14 -0.62 -26.99
N GLY A 39 22.25 0.12 -26.97
CA GLY A 39 22.96 0.52 -25.75
C GLY A 39 22.17 1.50 -24.86
N GLY A 40 21.55 2.53 -25.43
CA GLY A 40 20.72 3.50 -24.69
C GLY A 40 19.47 2.87 -24.07
N ARG A 41 18.84 1.92 -24.77
CA ARG A 41 17.70 1.13 -24.22
C ARG A 41 18.11 0.26 -23.05
N SER A 42 19.27 -0.41 -23.12
CA SER A 42 19.76 -1.28 -22.04
C SER A 42 20.07 -0.49 -20.76
N VAL A 43 20.68 0.69 -20.89
CA VAL A 43 21.00 1.59 -19.77
C VAL A 43 19.72 2.16 -19.14
N ALA A 44 18.75 2.59 -19.95
CA ALA A 44 17.46 3.07 -19.44
C ALA A 44 16.70 1.98 -18.65
N ILE A 45 16.67 0.75 -19.16
CA ILE A 45 16.09 -0.41 -18.46
C ILE A 45 16.83 -0.70 -17.16
N ALA A 46 18.16 -0.65 -17.14
CA ALA A 46 18.95 -0.85 -15.93
C ALA A 46 18.67 0.23 -14.87
N ARG A 47 18.52 1.50 -15.28
CA ARG A 47 18.21 2.62 -14.40
C ARG A 47 16.80 2.50 -13.81
N LEU A 48 15.80 2.19 -14.63
CA LEU A 48 14.43 1.92 -14.17
C LEU A 48 14.39 0.74 -13.19
N ARG A 49 15.09 -0.35 -13.50
CA ARG A 49 15.24 -1.50 -12.58
C ARG A 49 15.92 -1.14 -11.26
N ASN A 50 16.82 -0.15 -11.25
CA ASN A 50 17.45 0.32 -10.03
C ASN A 50 16.49 1.19 -9.20
N LEU A 51 15.75 2.09 -9.85
CA LEU A 51 14.72 2.91 -9.20
C LEU A 51 13.63 2.04 -8.57
N LEU A 52 13.08 1.09 -9.34
CA LEU A 52 12.12 0.10 -8.84
C LEU A 52 12.68 -0.85 -7.78
N ARG A 53 14.00 -0.96 -7.65
CA ARG A 53 14.66 -1.72 -6.58
C ARG A 53 14.80 -0.90 -5.30
N ARG A 54 14.92 0.43 -5.40
CA ARG A 54 15.00 1.32 -4.24
C ARG A 54 13.63 1.69 -3.68
N ASP A 55 12.62 1.71 -4.54
CA ASP A 55 11.24 1.97 -4.17
C ASP A 55 10.77 1.06 -3.01
N PRO A 56 10.42 1.64 -1.84
CA PRO A 56 9.97 0.89 -0.66
C PRO A 56 8.74 0.04 -0.93
N GLU A 57 7.76 0.57 -1.66
CA GLU A 57 6.48 -0.11 -1.91
C GLU A 57 6.68 -1.34 -2.80
N ALA A 58 7.40 -1.18 -3.91
CA ALA A 58 7.73 -2.29 -4.80
C ALA A 58 8.59 -3.37 -4.10
N ARG A 59 9.43 -3.00 -3.12
CA ARG A 59 10.15 -3.98 -2.30
C ARG A 59 9.21 -4.73 -1.37
N ALA A 60 8.33 -4.03 -0.66
CA ALA A 60 7.35 -4.63 0.25
C ALA A 60 6.42 -5.60 -0.50
N LEU A 61 5.85 -5.19 -1.64
CA LEU A 61 4.98 -6.06 -2.45
C LEU A 61 5.69 -7.33 -2.93
N ARG A 62 6.95 -7.22 -3.39
CA ARG A 62 7.72 -8.39 -3.82
C ARG A 62 8.04 -9.33 -2.66
N ALA A 63 8.36 -8.77 -1.49
CA ALA A 63 8.64 -9.56 -0.30
C ALA A 63 7.38 -10.28 0.19
N LEU A 64 6.25 -9.57 0.25
CA LEU A 64 4.94 -10.12 0.58
C LEU A 64 4.55 -11.26 -0.35
N ALA A 65 4.62 -11.04 -1.68
CA ALA A 65 4.29 -12.07 -2.65
C ALA A 65 5.18 -13.32 -2.50
N ARG A 66 6.45 -13.17 -2.10
CA ARG A 66 7.35 -14.30 -1.81
C ARG A 66 7.00 -15.02 -0.51
N GLY A 67 6.64 -14.28 0.54
CA GLY A 67 6.24 -14.85 1.83
C GLY A 67 4.95 -15.66 1.70
N LEU A 68 3.92 -15.07 1.09
CA LEU A 68 2.62 -15.72 0.91
C LEU A 68 2.70 -17.00 0.07
N ARG A 69 3.59 -17.07 -0.94
CA ARG A 69 3.80 -18.28 -1.75
C ARG A 69 4.40 -19.46 -0.97
N GLN A 70 4.97 -19.22 0.21
CA GLN A 70 5.53 -20.27 1.06
C GLN A 70 4.47 -20.86 1.98
N LEU A 71 3.31 -20.20 2.13
CA LEU A 71 2.21 -20.74 2.90
C LEU A 71 1.58 -21.93 2.17
N PRO A 72 1.11 -22.95 2.91
CA PRO A 72 0.30 -24.02 2.33
C PRO A 72 -0.95 -23.48 1.65
N THR A 73 -1.45 -24.19 0.63
CA THR A 73 -2.69 -23.80 -0.09
C THR A 73 -3.87 -23.55 0.85
N ARG A 74 -3.95 -24.32 1.94
CA ARG A 74 -4.90 -24.10 3.03
C ARG A 74 -4.13 -23.67 4.27
N HIS A 75 -4.31 -22.42 4.66
CA HIS A 75 -3.75 -21.82 5.87
C HIS A 75 -4.85 -21.04 6.60
N ARG A 76 -4.57 -20.60 7.82
CA ARG A 76 -5.47 -19.73 8.58
C ARG A 76 -5.15 -18.26 8.28
N PRO A 77 -6.11 -17.34 8.49
CA PRO A 77 -5.88 -15.91 8.28
C PRO A 77 -4.68 -15.38 9.07
N GLU A 78 -4.48 -15.88 10.30
CA GLU A 78 -3.34 -15.54 11.15
C GLU A 78 -2.00 -15.86 10.49
N ASP A 79 -1.91 -16.93 9.70
CA ASP A 79 -0.66 -17.33 9.06
C ASP A 79 -0.27 -16.31 7.97
N SER A 80 -1.25 -15.74 7.26
CA SER A 80 -1.05 -14.63 6.31
C SER A 80 -0.70 -13.31 7.01
N LEU A 81 -1.37 -13.00 8.12
CA LEU A 81 -1.03 -11.83 8.94
C LEU A 81 0.35 -11.98 9.60
N GLN A 82 0.78 -13.20 9.92
CA GLN A 82 2.11 -13.48 10.44
C GLN A 82 3.18 -13.15 9.40
N VAL A 83 2.96 -13.50 8.13
CA VAL A 83 3.84 -13.07 7.02
C VAL A 83 3.94 -11.54 6.94
N VAL A 84 2.81 -10.84 7.12
CA VAL A 84 2.80 -9.36 7.11
C VAL A 84 3.65 -8.79 8.24
N VAL A 85 3.46 -9.25 9.48
CA VAL A 85 4.15 -8.68 10.64
C VAL A 85 5.65 -9.01 10.63
N ASP A 86 6.03 -10.19 10.16
CA ASP A 86 7.44 -10.58 10.00
C ASP A 86 8.13 -9.71 8.95
N LEU A 87 7.48 -9.48 7.80
CA LEU A 87 8.02 -8.62 6.76
C LEU A 87 8.10 -7.16 7.18
N ALA A 88 7.13 -6.66 7.95
CA ALA A 88 7.17 -5.30 8.49
C ALA A 88 8.42 -5.10 9.36
N ARG A 89 8.69 -6.06 10.26
CA ARG A 89 9.89 -6.05 11.10
C ARG A 89 11.17 -6.09 10.27
N GLU A 90 11.29 -7.06 9.37
CA GLU A 90 12.51 -7.27 8.57
C GLU A 90 12.80 -6.10 7.63
N ALA A 91 11.78 -5.57 6.94
CA ALA A 91 11.95 -4.55 5.91
C ALA A 91 12.27 -3.17 6.49
N THR A 92 11.81 -2.87 7.70
CA THR A 92 12.12 -1.62 8.42
C THR A 92 13.39 -1.75 9.28
N GLY A 93 13.83 -2.98 9.55
CA GLY A 93 14.95 -3.26 10.46
C GLY A 93 14.58 -3.06 11.94
N ALA A 94 13.29 -3.19 12.25
CA ALA A 94 12.78 -3.05 13.60
C ALA A 94 13.14 -4.26 14.48
N ASP A 95 13.23 -4.03 15.79
CA ASP A 95 13.45 -5.12 16.74
C ASP A 95 12.16 -5.85 17.06
N TYR A 96 11.02 -5.14 17.06
CA TYR A 96 9.69 -5.68 17.28
C TYR A 96 8.69 -5.22 16.21
N ALA A 97 7.69 -6.04 15.93
CA ALA A 97 6.51 -5.68 15.15
C ALA A 97 5.26 -6.36 15.70
N ALA A 98 4.11 -5.74 15.50
CA ALA A 98 2.83 -6.30 15.87
C ALA A 98 1.71 -5.85 14.93
N LEU A 99 0.74 -6.74 14.75
CA LEU A 99 -0.49 -6.48 14.02
C LEU A 99 -1.67 -6.91 14.87
N ALA A 100 -2.60 -5.98 15.07
CA ALA A 100 -3.85 -6.23 15.78
C ALA A 100 -5.04 -6.10 14.83
N VAL A 101 -5.96 -7.06 14.90
CA VAL A 101 -7.27 -7.01 14.25
C VAL A 101 -8.32 -6.62 15.29
N THR A 102 -9.16 -5.64 14.98
CA THR A 102 -10.17 -5.10 15.89
C THR A 102 -11.54 -5.07 15.23
N ASP A 103 -12.58 -5.35 16.02
CA ASP A 103 -13.95 -5.15 15.57
C ASP A 103 -14.35 -3.67 15.51
N LYS A 104 -15.59 -3.41 15.07
CA LYS A 104 -16.16 -2.05 15.03
C LYS A 104 -16.27 -1.38 16.41
N HIS A 105 -16.21 -2.17 17.48
CA HIS A 105 -16.29 -1.73 18.87
C HIS A 105 -14.93 -1.62 19.55
N ASP A 106 -13.84 -1.77 18.79
CA ASP A 106 -12.46 -1.71 19.27
C ASP A 106 -11.96 -2.89 20.09
N THR A 107 -12.71 -3.99 20.07
CA THR A 107 -12.26 -5.21 20.73
C THR A 107 -11.21 -5.89 19.86
N THR A 108 -10.02 -6.15 20.40
CA THR A 108 -9.03 -6.97 19.72
C THR A 108 -9.54 -8.39 19.54
N GLN A 109 -9.58 -8.87 18.29
CA GLN A 109 -10.01 -10.22 17.92
C GLN A 109 -8.87 -11.06 17.35
N GLY A 110 -7.80 -10.43 16.89
CA GLY A 110 -6.59 -11.08 16.39
C GLY A 110 -5.35 -10.30 16.79
N PHE A 111 -4.28 -11.00 17.13
CA PHE A 111 -3.01 -10.37 17.47
C PHE A 111 -1.84 -11.27 17.08
N VAL A 112 -1.01 -10.79 16.17
CA VAL A 112 0.23 -11.46 15.74
C VAL A 112 1.41 -10.54 15.99
N THR A 113 2.57 -11.12 16.31
CA THR A 113 3.77 -10.36 16.67
C THR A 113 5.01 -10.96 16.01
N SER A 114 6.06 -10.15 15.88
CA SER A 114 7.38 -10.59 15.46
C SER A 114 8.43 -9.96 16.36
N GLY A 115 9.43 -10.76 16.75
CA GLY A 115 10.58 -10.30 17.54
C GLY A 115 10.47 -10.42 19.04
N LEU A 116 9.30 -10.77 19.57
CA LEU A 116 9.14 -11.13 20.97
C LEU A 116 9.58 -12.58 21.18
N THR A 117 10.37 -12.82 22.23
CA THR A 117 10.61 -14.16 22.73
C THR A 117 9.32 -14.75 23.32
N PRO A 118 9.22 -16.09 23.45
CA PRO A 118 8.07 -16.71 24.10
C PRO A 118 7.83 -16.22 25.54
N ILE A 119 8.87 -15.77 26.24
CA ILE A 119 8.75 -15.23 27.59
C ILE A 119 8.13 -13.83 27.57
N GLU A 120 8.62 -12.94 26.71
CA GLU A 120 8.07 -11.59 26.54
C GLU A 120 6.62 -11.64 26.05
N LEU A 121 6.32 -12.52 25.08
CA LEU A 121 4.96 -12.70 24.57
C LEU A 121 3.99 -13.18 25.67
N ARG A 122 4.42 -14.07 26.57
CA ARG A 122 3.62 -14.46 27.75
C ARG A 122 3.48 -13.33 28.77
N GLY A 123 4.44 -12.41 28.81
CA GLY A 123 4.39 -11.19 29.62
C GLY A 123 3.35 -10.19 29.13
N LEU A 124 3.02 -10.21 27.83
CA LEU A 124 1.91 -9.47 27.25
C LEU A 124 0.57 -10.08 27.70
N LYS A 125 0.14 -9.75 28.92
CA LYS A 125 -1.10 -10.26 29.54
C LYS A 125 -2.34 -10.04 28.65
N THR A 126 -2.38 -8.95 27.89
CA THR A 126 -3.43 -8.63 26.92
C THR A 126 -2.83 -7.95 25.70
N PRO A 127 -3.42 -8.14 24.51
CA PRO A 127 -3.03 -7.36 23.33
C PRO A 127 -3.34 -5.87 23.54
N PRO A 128 -2.70 -4.97 22.76
CA PRO A 128 -2.97 -3.54 22.84
C PRO A 128 -4.45 -3.27 22.57
N GLN A 129 -5.10 -2.55 23.49
CA GLN A 129 -6.53 -2.21 23.41
C GLN A 129 -6.77 -0.88 22.67
N GLY A 130 -5.86 -0.47 21.78
CA GLY A 130 -5.98 0.80 21.05
C GLY A 130 -5.86 2.06 21.92
N HIS A 131 -5.32 1.95 23.13
CA HIS A 131 -5.09 3.09 24.02
C HIS A 131 -3.69 3.70 23.85
N GLY A 132 -3.50 4.87 24.46
CA GLY A 132 -2.19 5.51 24.54
C GLY A 132 -1.70 6.09 23.20
N PRO A 133 -0.40 6.06 22.91
CA PRO A 133 0.18 6.66 21.70
C PRO A 133 -0.34 6.05 20.38
N LEU A 134 -0.75 4.77 20.40
CA LEU A 134 -1.36 4.12 19.24
C LEU A 134 -2.83 4.51 19.02
N SER A 135 -3.47 5.21 19.95
CA SER A 135 -4.89 5.60 19.83
C SER A 135 -5.17 6.49 18.61
N SER A 136 -4.18 7.28 18.16
CA SER A 136 -4.30 8.11 16.97
C SER A 136 -4.48 7.32 15.68
N LEU A 137 -3.95 6.09 15.60
CA LEU A 137 -4.16 5.23 14.42
C LEU A 137 -5.64 5.00 14.17
N ARG A 138 -6.41 4.81 15.23
CA ARG A 138 -7.86 4.66 15.11
C ARG A 138 -8.59 5.98 15.06
N ALA A 139 -8.32 6.86 16.03
CA ALA A 139 -9.10 8.09 16.21
C ALA A 139 -8.99 9.01 14.98
N ASP A 140 -7.77 9.14 14.45
CA ASP A 140 -7.48 10.04 13.34
C ASP A 140 -7.41 9.28 12.01
N GLY A 141 -7.27 7.94 12.06
CA GLY A 141 -7.18 7.12 10.87
C GLY A 141 -5.90 7.37 10.06
N ARG A 142 -4.83 7.81 10.73
CA ARG A 142 -3.58 8.27 10.11
C ARG A 142 -2.37 7.52 10.64
N PRO A 143 -1.31 7.35 9.83
CA PRO A 143 -0.02 6.87 10.31
C PRO A 143 0.53 7.70 11.47
N VAL A 144 1.36 7.07 12.30
CA VAL A 144 2.10 7.74 13.38
C VAL A 144 3.57 7.34 13.33
N ARG A 145 4.44 8.28 13.71
CA ARG A 145 5.88 8.06 13.90
C ARG A 145 6.35 8.82 15.13
N PHE A 146 7.00 8.12 16.05
CA PHE A 146 7.53 8.66 17.29
C PHE A 146 9.00 8.26 17.42
N GLU A 147 9.86 9.21 17.77
CA GLU A 147 11.26 8.91 18.12
C GLU A 147 11.35 8.30 19.51
N ASP A 148 10.54 8.80 20.44
CA ASP A 148 10.30 8.19 21.74
C ASP A 148 8.80 8.23 22.06
N VAL A 149 8.21 7.05 22.22
CA VAL A 149 6.78 6.87 22.50
C VAL A 149 6.40 7.33 23.90
N GLN A 150 7.36 7.44 24.82
CA GLN A 150 7.14 7.96 26.17
C GLN A 150 6.91 9.47 26.20
N ASP A 151 7.37 10.21 25.19
CA ASP A 151 7.18 11.66 25.08
C ASP A 151 5.74 12.03 24.67
N HIS A 152 4.94 11.05 24.22
CA HIS A 152 3.58 11.30 23.78
C HIS A 152 2.65 11.63 24.97
N PRO A 153 1.78 12.65 24.92
CA PRO A 153 0.96 13.07 26.07
C PRO A 153 -0.01 12.01 26.62
N ARG A 154 -0.33 10.99 25.81
CA ARG A 154 -1.18 9.85 26.19
C ARG A 154 -0.37 8.62 26.64
N ALA A 155 0.95 8.71 26.73
CA ALA A 155 1.78 7.63 27.25
C ALA A 155 1.44 7.40 28.72
N PHE A 156 1.26 6.14 29.10
CA PHE A 156 0.97 5.73 30.48
C PHE A 156 2.01 4.71 30.99
N GLY A 157 3.16 4.62 30.30
CA GLY A 157 4.19 3.62 30.54
C GLY A 157 3.80 2.23 30.01
N PHE A 158 4.63 1.25 30.35
CA PHE A 158 4.43 -0.14 29.98
C PHE A 158 4.01 -0.98 31.20
N PRO A 159 3.09 -1.95 31.04
CA PRO A 159 2.74 -2.85 32.12
C PRO A 159 3.94 -3.73 32.51
N PRO A 160 3.94 -4.32 33.72
CA PRO A 160 5.02 -5.20 34.16
C PRO A 160 5.29 -6.32 33.14
N HIS A 161 6.56 -6.57 32.85
CA HIS A 161 7.07 -7.58 31.90
C HIS A 161 6.84 -7.27 30.41
N HIS A 162 6.31 -6.10 30.06
CA HIS A 162 6.31 -5.63 28.69
C HIS A 162 7.70 -5.05 28.34
N PRO A 163 8.28 -5.38 27.17
CA PRO A 163 9.53 -4.77 26.72
C PRO A 163 9.38 -3.25 26.64
N GLU A 164 10.34 -2.50 27.17
CA GLU A 164 10.32 -1.05 27.02
C GLU A 164 10.65 -0.68 25.59
N MET A 165 9.68 -0.07 24.90
CA MET A 165 9.81 0.39 23.53
C MET A 165 9.98 1.91 23.50
N ARG A 166 10.80 2.41 22.58
CA ARG A 166 11.06 3.86 22.42
C ARG A 166 10.61 4.34 21.05
N ALA A 167 11.34 4.00 20.00
CA ALA A 167 10.98 4.43 18.65
C ALA A 167 9.79 3.62 18.15
N LEU A 168 8.79 4.26 17.53
CA LEU A 168 7.60 3.57 17.04
C LEU A 168 7.13 4.16 15.72
N ALA A 169 6.73 3.30 14.79
CA ALA A 169 5.96 3.68 13.61
C ALA A 169 4.77 2.74 13.43
N GLY A 170 3.61 3.29 13.08
CA GLY A 170 2.41 2.50 12.89
C GLY A 170 1.49 3.08 11.84
N VAL A 171 0.66 2.20 11.27
CA VAL A 171 -0.35 2.54 10.27
C VAL A 171 -1.69 1.88 10.62
N PRO A 172 -2.81 2.55 10.32
CA PRO A 172 -4.13 1.93 10.45
C PRO A 172 -4.36 0.89 9.36
N ILE A 173 -5.10 -0.15 9.69
CA ILE A 173 -5.62 -1.11 8.70
C ILE A 173 -7.09 -0.78 8.46
N TRP A 174 -7.37 -0.21 7.30
CA TRP A 174 -8.73 0.16 6.88
C TRP A 174 -9.41 -1.00 6.18
N SER A 175 -10.65 -1.30 6.54
CA SER A 175 -11.51 -2.24 5.80
C SER A 175 -12.96 -1.74 5.84
N GLN A 176 -13.63 -1.75 4.68
CA GLN A 176 -15.02 -1.32 4.52
C GLN A 176 -15.34 0.04 5.17
N GLY A 177 -14.47 1.03 4.96
CA GLY A 177 -14.63 2.40 5.45
C GLY A 177 -14.37 2.60 6.95
N HIS A 178 -13.89 1.59 7.67
CA HIS A 178 -13.57 1.68 9.09
C HIS A 178 -12.15 1.18 9.36
N VAL A 179 -11.51 1.71 10.40
CA VAL A 179 -10.26 1.12 10.92
C VAL A 179 -10.60 -0.18 11.63
N ARG A 180 -10.08 -1.30 11.11
CA ARG A 180 -10.29 -2.68 11.59
C ARG A 180 -9.02 -3.31 12.16
N GLY A 181 -7.98 -2.51 12.34
CA GLY A 181 -6.75 -2.97 12.93
C GLY A 181 -5.63 -1.94 12.86
N SER A 182 -4.45 -2.37 13.28
CA SER A 182 -3.22 -1.59 13.18
C SER A 182 -2.05 -2.52 12.90
N LEU A 183 -1.07 -2.00 12.15
CA LEU A 183 0.24 -2.61 11.98
C LEU A 183 1.27 -1.60 12.50
N TYR A 184 2.15 -2.02 13.40
CA TYR A 184 3.20 -1.15 13.91
C TYR A 184 4.50 -1.91 14.18
N VAL A 185 5.58 -1.14 14.20
CA VAL A 185 6.94 -1.59 14.47
C VAL A 185 7.52 -0.74 15.59
N ALA A 186 8.36 -1.35 16.41
CA ALA A 186 8.96 -0.70 17.56
C ALA A 186 10.42 -1.07 17.70
N ASP A 187 11.19 -0.05 18.07
CA ASP A 187 12.64 -0.02 18.17
C ASP A 187 13.35 -0.42 16.89
N ARG A 188 14.55 0.10 16.71
CA ARG A 188 15.35 -0.16 15.52
C ARG A 188 16.76 -0.46 15.95
N ARG A 189 17.38 -1.42 15.26
CA ARG A 189 18.80 -1.69 15.43
C ARG A 189 19.59 -0.38 15.32
N GLU A 190 20.49 -0.16 16.27
CA GLU A 190 21.33 1.05 16.40
C GLU A 190 20.59 2.34 16.83
N GLY A 191 19.33 2.26 17.28
CA GLY A 191 18.63 3.39 17.90
C GLY A 191 18.19 4.50 16.94
N ARG A 192 17.95 4.16 15.66
CA ARG A 192 17.52 5.13 14.63
C ARG A 192 15.99 5.30 14.60
N SER A 193 15.52 6.52 14.34
CA SER A 193 14.10 6.82 14.11
C SER A 193 13.55 6.15 12.82
N PHE A 194 12.24 5.99 12.75
CA PHE A 194 11.52 5.53 11.55
C PHE A 194 11.24 6.70 10.58
N GLY A 195 11.45 6.47 9.29
CA GLY A 195 11.28 7.46 8.22
C GLY A 195 10.06 7.23 7.33
N GLU A 196 9.91 8.07 6.31
CA GLU A 196 8.82 7.96 5.32
C GLU A 196 8.85 6.65 4.54
N ASP A 197 10.04 6.13 4.23
CA ASP A 197 10.16 4.85 3.53
C ASP A 197 9.68 3.68 4.41
N ASP A 198 9.90 3.77 5.72
CA ASP A 198 9.39 2.77 6.67
C ASP A 198 7.86 2.84 6.72
N GLU A 199 7.28 4.04 6.79
CA GLU A 199 5.82 4.27 6.74
C GLU A 199 5.19 3.70 5.45
N ARG A 200 5.74 4.01 4.26
CA ARG A 200 5.26 3.49 2.97
C ARG A 200 5.29 1.96 2.89
N ILE A 201 6.31 1.33 3.48
CA ILE A 201 6.38 -0.14 3.59
C ILE A 201 5.20 -0.64 4.44
N LEU A 202 4.98 -0.06 5.62
CA LEU A 202 3.90 -0.46 6.51
C LEU A 202 2.54 -0.27 5.86
N GLU A 203 2.29 0.86 5.19
CA GLU A 203 1.04 1.11 4.47
C GLU A 203 0.78 0.07 3.38
N THR A 204 1.81 -0.25 2.59
CA THR A 204 1.73 -1.29 1.54
C THR A 204 1.34 -2.65 2.12
N LEU A 205 1.94 -3.02 3.25
CA LEU A 205 1.65 -4.28 3.93
C LEU A 205 0.26 -4.28 4.59
N ALA A 206 -0.17 -3.14 5.15
CA ALA A 206 -1.49 -2.95 5.74
C ALA A 206 -2.61 -3.09 4.71
N VAL A 207 -2.39 -2.72 3.44
CA VAL A 207 -3.35 -2.97 2.35
C VAL A 207 -3.60 -4.47 2.14
N HIS A 208 -2.58 -5.32 2.29
CA HIS A 208 -2.81 -6.76 2.22
C HIS A 208 -3.53 -7.31 3.46
N ALA A 209 -3.11 -6.88 4.66
CA ALA A 209 -3.79 -7.25 5.89
C ALA A 209 -5.28 -6.86 5.87
N SER A 210 -5.62 -5.71 5.30
CA SER A 210 -7.00 -5.27 5.06
C SER A 210 -7.83 -6.31 4.29
N ARG A 211 -7.27 -6.88 3.21
CA ARG A 211 -7.95 -7.91 2.41
C ARG A 211 -8.16 -9.20 3.20
N VAL A 212 -7.13 -9.65 3.92
CA VAL A 212 -7.24 -10.86 4.77
C VAL A 212 -8.32 -10.67 5.83
N ILE A 213 -8.38 -9.50 6.46
CA ILE A 213 -9.41 -9.17 7.46
C ILE A 213 -10.80 -9.11 6.82
N GLU A 214 -10.92 -8.56 5.61
CA GLU A 214 -12.19 -8.44 4.90
C GLU A 214 -12.75 -9.79 4.44
N GLU A 215 -11.88 -10.69 3.96
CA GLU A 215 -12.30 -11.95 3.32
C GLU A 215 -12.47 -13.10 4.32
N GLU A 216 -11.69 -13.11 5.41
CA GLU A 216 -11.52 -14.31 6.22
C GLU A 216 -11.75 -14.10 7.73
N TRP A 217 -11.98 -12.86 8.19
CA TRP A 217 -12.13 -12.54 9.61
C TRP A 217 -13.56 -12.18 10.03
N TYR A 218 -14.35 -11.63 9.10
CA TYR A 218 -15.73 -11.17 9.30
C TYR A 218 -16.68 -11.81 8.29
#